data_AF-A0A833QI15-F1
#
_entry.id   AF-A0A833QI15-F1
#
_cell.length_a   1.000
_cell.length_b   1.000
_cell.length_c   1.000
_cell.angle_alpha   90.00
_cell.angle_beta   90.00
_cell.angle_gamma   90.00
#
_symmetry.space_group_name_H-M   'P 1'
#
loop_
_entity.id
_entity.type
_entity.pdbx_description
1 polymer ?
#
loop_
_entity_poly.entity_id
_entity_poly.type
_entity_poly.pdbx_seq_one_letter_code
_entity_poly.pdbx_strand_id
1 'polypeptide(L)'
;MFSVGEANYTNNITLYGLVQCMRDMSADECYTCLQNYIQYYKSNYAGKQGGRVYGYECFFRMETYLFFDSSFIEAPPLDQLSPAPGDKNATSSKSNKGEIAQIK
;
A
#
# COMPACT_ATOMS: atom_id res chain seq x y z
N MET A 1 5.20 -10.18 -4.22
CA MET A 1 5.42 -9.04 -3.31
C MET A 1 4.07 -8.55 -2.80
N PHE A 2 3.94 -8.07 -1.56
CA PHE A 2 2.68 -7.49 -1.08
C PHE A 2 2.93 -6.27 -0.20
N SER A 3 1.93 -5.41 -0.07
CA SER A 3 1.93 -4.27 0.84
C SER A 3 0.50 -4.01 1.34
N VAL A 4 0.39 -3.44 2.53
CA VAL A 4 -0.87 -3.00 3.11
C VAL A 4 -0.76 -1.56 3.60
N GLY A 5 -1.89 -0.90 3.79
CA GLY A 5 -1.93 0.43 4.36
C GLY A 5 -3.34 0.86 4.73
N GLU A 6 -3.43 2.02 5.36
CA GLU A 6 -4.70 2.65 5.71
C GLU A 6 -4.73 4.12 5.30
N ALA A 7 -5.94 4.61 5.02
CA ALA A 7 -6.22 5.98 4.62
C ALA A 7 -7.47 6.50 5.34
N ASN A 8 -7.48 7.77 5.70
CA ASN A 8 -8.73 8.45 6.01
C ASN A 8 -9.48 8.73 4.70
N TYR A 9 -10.64 8.11 4.51
CA TYR A 9 -11.49 8.30 3.32
C TYR A 9 -12.55 9.37 3.54
N THR A 10 -13.20 9.35 4.71
CA THR A 10 -14.04 10.45 5.19
C THR A 10 -13.76 10.68 6.67
N ASN A 11 -14.34 11.72 7.28
CA ASN A 11 -14.11 12.07 8.70
C ASN A 11 -14.33 10.90 9.68
N ASN A 12 -15.15 9.91 9.31
CA ASN A 12 -15.50 8.77 10.17
C ASN A 12 -15.19 7.41 9.53
N ILE A 13 -14.55 7.37 8.36
CA ILE A 13 -14.29 6.13 7.62
C ILE A 13 -12.80 6.02 7.31
N THR A 14 -12.16 5.03 7.93
CA THR A 14 -10.83 4.55 7.56
C THR A 14 -10.97 3.48 6.48
N LEU A 15 -10.10 3.57 5.50
CA LEU A 15 -10.03 2.67 4.36
C LEU A 15 -8.76 1.85 4.48
N TYR A 16 -8.91 0.54 4.54
CA TYR A 16 -7.82 -0.42 4.63
C TYR A 16 -7.57 -0.99 3.25
N GLY A 17 -6.30 -1.01 2.83
CA GLY A 17 -5.88 -1.46 1.51
C GLY A 17 -4.84 -2.56 1.59
N LEU A 18 -4.94 -3.54 0.70
CA LEU A 18 -3.91 -4.55 0.45
C LEU A 18 -3.67 -4.64 -1.05
N VAL A 19 -2.40 -4.66 -1.43
CA VAL A 19 -1.95 -4.93 -2.80
C VAL A 19 -1.03 -6.14 -2.82
N GLN A 20 -1.12 -6.95 -3.86
CA GLN A 20 -0.24 -8.09 -4.08
C GLN A 20 0.15 -8.13 -5.55
N CYS A 21 1.42 -8.40 -5.81
CA CYS A 21 1.98 -8.64 -7.14
C CYS A 21 2.68 -9.99 -7.17
N MET A 22 2.80 -10.58 -8.36
CA MET A 22 3.55 -11.80 -8.59
C MET A 22 5.02 -11.64 -8.13
N ARG A 23 5.67 -12.75 -7.78
CA ARG A 23 7.00 -12.72 -7.13
C ARG A 23 8.11 -12.33 -8.10
N ASP A 24 7.93 -12.63 -9.36
CA ASP A 24 8.88 -12.45 -10.47
C ASP A 24 8.76 -11.08 -11.16
N MET A 25 7.76 -10.27 -10.81
CA MET A 25 7.62 -8.90 -11.34
C MET A 25 8.57 -7.93 -10.63
N SER A 26 9.12 -7.00 -11.41
CA SER A 26 9.79 -5.82 -10.88
C SER A 26 8.80 -4.89 -10.16
N ALA A 27 9.33 -3.96 -9.36
CA ALA A 27 8.51 -2.97 -8.68
C ALA A 27 7.74 -2.06 -9.66
N ASP A 28 8.36 -1.69 -10.78
CA ASP A 28 7.76 -0.80 -11.78
C ASP A 28 6.64 -1.50 -12.57
N GLU A 29 6.82 -2.76 -12.93
CA GLU A 29 5.77 -3.58 -13.57
C GLU A 29 4.59 -3.76 -12.61
N CYS A 30 4.87 -4.06 -11.34
CA CYS A 30 3.85 -4.17 -10.30
C CYS A 30 3.08 -2.86 -10.13
N TYR A 31 3.77 -1.73 -10.05
CA TYR A 31 3.16 -0.41 -9.93
C TYR A 31 2.27 -0.09 -11.14
N THR A 32 2.76 -0.36 -12.35
CA THR A 32 2.00 -0.16 -13.60
C THR A 32 0.73 -1.01 -13.64
N CYS A 33 0.83 -2.29 -13.28
CA CYS A 33 -0.34 -3.19 -13.19
C CYS A 33 -1.38 -2.65 -12.20
N LEU A 34 -0.95 -2.26 -11.00
CA LEU A 34 -1.83 -1.73 -9.97
C LEU A 34 -2.52 -0.44 -10.42
N GLN A 35 -1.82 0.48 -11.10
CA GLN A 35 -2.42 1.69 -11.64
C GLN A 35 -3.52 1.37 -12.67
N ASN A 36 -3.28 0.43 -13.57
CA ASN A 36 -4.29 0.01 -14.54
C ASN A 36 -5.57 -0.51 -13.85
N TYR A 37 -5.41 -1.29 -12.78
CA TYR A 37 -6.55 -1.85 -12.05
C TYR A 37 -7.27 -0.82 -11.20
N ILE A 38 -6.56 0.14 -10.62
CA ILE A 38 -7.15 1.29 -9.93
C ILE A 38 -7.96 2.13 -10.92
N GLN A 39 -7.44 2.39 -12.12
CA GLN A 39 -8.16 3.15 -13.14
C GLN A 39 -9.39 2.39 -13.63
N TYR A 40 -9.26 1.08 -13.90
CA TYR A 40 -10.40 0.22 -14.22
C TYR A 40 -11.47 0.28 -13.12
N TYR A 41 -11.06 0.19 -11.86
CA TYR A 41 -11.98 0.25 -10.74
C TYR A 41 -12.69 1.61 -10.67
N LYS A 42 -11.95 2.72 -10.79
CA LYS A 42 -12.52 4.07 -10.79
C LYS A 42 -13.55 4.25 -11.91
N SER A 43 -13.28 3.75 -13.11
CA SER A 43 -14.19 3.88 -14.24
C SER A 43 -15.49 3.08 -14.10
N ASN A 44 -15.46 1.93 -13.42
CA ASN A 44 -16.60 1.01 -13.36
C ASN A 44 -17.34 1.04 -12.01
N TYR A 45 -16.67 1.48 -10.94
CA TYR A 45 -17.15 1.38 -9.56
C TYR A 45 -16.97 2.70 -8.78
N ALA A 46 -16.95 3.83 -9.48
CA ALA A 46 -16.91 5.15 -8.84
C ALA A 46 -17.97 5.29 -7.72
N GLY A 47 -17.56 5.86 -6.59
CA GLY A 47 -18.43 6.10 -5.43
C GLY A 47 -18.73 4.86 -4.57
N LYS A 48 -18.18 3.69 -4.88
CA LYS A 48 -18.29 2.51 -4.02
C LYS A 48 -17.28 2.58 -2.87
N GLN A 49 -17.75 2.22 -1.68
CA GLN A 49 -16.90 2.06 -0.50
C GLN A 49 -16.33 0.65 -0.50
N GLY A 50 -15.04 0.55 -0.81
CA GLY A 50 -14.35 -0.72 -0.92
C GLY A 50 -14.55 -1.44 -2.25
N GLY A 51 -13.68 -2.39 -2.53
CA GLY A 51 -13.61 -3.04 -3.83
C GLY A 51 -12.46 -4.03 -3.92
N ARG A 52 -12.56 -4.94 -4.90
CA ARG A 52 -11.53 -5.92 -5.21
C ARG A 52 -11.38 -6.01 -6.71
N VAL A 53 -10.13 -6.02 -7.18
CA VAL A 53 -9.81 -6.34 -8.57
C VAL A 53 -8.80 -7.47 -8.56
N TYR A 54 -9.16 -8.56 -9.23
CA TYR A 54 -8.33 -9.75 -9.36
C TYR A 54 -7.68 -9.77 -10.74
N GLY A 55 -6.37 -9.96 -10.75
CA GLY A 55 -5.58 -10.19 -11.94
C GLY A 55 -4.62 -11.33 -11.74
N TYR A 56 -4.05 -11.78 -12.87
CA TYR A 56 -2.98 -12.76 -12.86
C TYR A 56 -1.68 -12.17 -12.30
N GLU A 57 -1.37 -10.92 -12.65
CA GLU A 57 -0.11 -10.24 -12.32
C GLU A 57 -0.17 -9.48 -10.99
N CYS A 58 -1.27 -8.74 -10.78
CA CYS A 58 -1.50 -7.99 -9.56
C CYS A 58 -2.93 -8.14 -9.04
N PHE A 59 -3.11 -7.82 -7.78
CA PHE A 59 -4.37 -7.86 -7.05
C PHE A 59 -4.42 -6.66 -6.11
N PHE A 60 -5.59 -6.05 -5.98
CA PHE A 60 -5.84 -5.13 -4.86
C PHE A 60 -7.20 -5.37 -4.23
N ARG A 61 -7.25 -5.12 -2.93
CA ARG A 61 -8.46 -5.10 -2.11
C ARG A 61 -8.47 -3.87 -1.23
N MET A 62 -9.62 -3.24 -1.14
CA MET A 62 -9.86 -2.06 -0.34
C MET A 62 -11.18 -2.24 0.40
N GLU A 63 -11.23 -1.97 1.70
CA GLU A 63 -12.42 -2.16 2.53
C GLU A 63 -12.48 -1.05 3.60
N THR A 64 -13.66 -0.79 4.15
CA THR A 64 -13.87 0.17 5.26
C THR A 64 -13.71 -0.47 6.66
N TYR A 65 -13.31 -1.74 6.70
CA TYR A 65 -12.99 -2.49 7.91
C TYR A 65 -11.64 -3.15 7.74
N LEU A 66 -10.91 -3.31 8.85
CA LEU A 66 -9.63 -4.00 8.84
C LEU A 66 -9.84 -5.48 8.51
N PHE A 67 -9.15 -5.99 7.48
CA PHE A 67 -9.31 -7.37 6.98
C PHE A 67 -7.99 -8.14 6.92
N PHE A 68 -6.90 -7.53 7.34
CA PHE A 68 -5.58 -8.11 7.47
C PHE A 68 -5.07 -7.87 8.89
N ASP A 69 -3.99 -8.53 9.28
CA ASP A 69 -3.41 -8.38 10.61
C ASP A 69 -2.94 -6.94 10.84
N SER A 70 -3.40 -6.30 11.92
CA SER A 70 -3.06 -4.91 12.25
C SER A 70 -1.56 -4.70 12.44
N SER A 71 -0.81 -5.75 12.81
CA SER A 71 0.66 -5.69 12.96
C SER A 71 1.38 -5.28 11.68
N PHE A 72 0.75 -5.43 10.51
CA PHE A 72 1.32 -4.96 9.24
C PHE A 72 1.19 -3.45 9.01
N ILE A 73 0.27 -2.76 9.69
CA ILE A 73 0.18 -1.27 9.64
C ILE A 73 1.20 -0.67 10.61
N GLU A 74 1.38 -1.33 11.75
CA GLU A 74 2.27 -0.93 12.82
C GLU A 74 3.62 -1.63 12.74
N ALA A 75 4.12 -1.92 11.54
CA ALA A 75 5.51 -2.34 11.42
C ALA A 75 6.35 -1.22 12.06
N PRO A 76 7.02 -1.47 13.21
CA PRO A 76 7.87 -0.47 13.81
C PRO A 76 8.91 -0.07 12.77
N PRO A 77 9.43 1.17 12.79
CA PRO A 77 10.60 1.50 12.00
C PRO A 77 11.63 0.38 12.21
N LEU A 78 12.13 -0.21 11.12
CA LEU A 78 13.11 -1.31 11.15
C LEU A 78 14.43 -0.91 11.85
N ASP A 79 14.52 0.29 12.42
CA ASP A 79 15.66 0.89 13.11
C ASP A 79 15.97 0.28 14.49
N GLN A 80 15.23 -0.74 14.96
CA GLN A 80 15.50 -1.35 16.28
C GLN A 80 16.04 -2.78 16.27
N LEU A 81 16.34 -3.37 15.10
CA LEU A 81 17.33 -4.45 15.06
C LEU A 81 18.73 -3.81 15.09
N SER A 82 19.23 -3.57 16.29
CA SER A 82 20.50 -2.90 16.57
C SER A 82 21.71 -3.50 15.80
N PRO A 83 22.80 -2.71 15.67
CA PRO A 83 23.74 -2.77 14.56
C PRO A 83 24.83 -3.82 14.73
N ALA A 84 25.25 -4.41 13.61
CA ALA A 84 26.59 -4.99 13.52
C ALA A 84 27.66 -3.87 13.69
N PRO A 85 28.79 -4.12 14.36
CA PRO A 85 29.79 -3.08 14.59
C PRO A 85 30.55 -2.76 13.30
N GLY A 86 30.55 -1.47 12.93
CA GLY A 86 31.53 -0.86 12.01
C GLY A 86 30.98 -0.42 10.66
N ASP A 87 30.62 0.85 10.49
CA ASP A 87 31.50 1.90 9.94
C ASP A 87 30.73 3.17 9.59
N LYS A 88 31.44 4.31 9.67
CA LYS A 88 30.88 5.65 9.68
C LYS A 88 30.66 6.21 8.27
N ASN A 89 29.45 6.67 7.95
CA ASN A 89 29.21 8.03 7.47
C ASN A 89 27.71 8.32 7.22
N ALA A 90 27.28 9.48 7.68
CA ALA A 90 25.93 10.02 7.54
C ALA A 90 25.62 10.42 6.09
N THR A 91 24.37 10.26 5.65
CA THR A 91 23.63 11.29 4.89
C THR A 91 22.12 11.06 5.07
N SER A 92 21.45 12.08 5.60
CA SER A 92 20.02 12.16 5.87
C SER A 92 19.19 12.16 4.58
N SER A 93 18.26 11.21 4.45
CA SER A 93 17.17 11.30 3.46
C SER A 93 15.83 11.21 4.17
N LYS A 94 15.15 12.35 4.29
CA LYS A 94 13.75 12.47 4.69
C LYS A 94 12.89 11.64 3.73
N SER A 95 12.31 10.53 4.18
CA SER A 95 11.36 9.77 3.36
C SER A 95 9.98 10.39 3.51
N ASN A 96 9.49 10.98 2.42
CA ASN A 96 8.19 11.61 2.34
C ASN A 96 7.09 10.55 2.52
N LYS A 97 6.18 10.82 3.46
CA LYS A 97 4.94 10.07 3.67
C LYS A 97 4.15 10.11 2.35
N GLY A 98 4.05 8.97 1.67
CA GLY A 98 3.28 8.81 0.44
C GLY A 98 1.81 9.12 0.72
N GLU A 99 1.40 10.31 0.28
CA GLU A 99 0.01 10.76 0.33
C GLU A 99 -0.79 9.97 -0.70
N ILE A 100 -1.54 8.97 -0.24
CA ILE A 100 -2.62 8.38 -1.01
C ILE A 100 -3.65 9.48 -1.24
N ALA A 101 -3.65 10.01 -2.47
CA ALA A 101 -4.50 11.09 -2.91
C ALA A 101 -5.96 10.83 -2.51
N GLN A 102 -6.50 11.77 -1.74
CA GLN A 102 -7.89 11.80 -1.31
C GLN A 102 -8.80 11.70 -2.54
N ILE A 103 -9.50 10.56 -2.69
CA ILE A 103 -10.48 10.35 -3.75
C ILE A 103 -11.77 11.06 -3.30
N LYS A 104 -11.90 12.34 -3.69
CA LYS A 104 -13.17 13.08 -3.67
C LYS A 104 -14.19 12.49 -4.64
#